data_AF-A0AAN7NUB8-F1
#
_entry.id   AF-A0AAN7NUB8-F1
#
_cell.length_a   1.000
_cell.length_b   1.000
_cell.length_c   1.000
_cell.angle_alpha   90.00
_cell.angle_beta   90.00
_cell.angle_gamma   90.00
#
_symmetry.space_group_name_H-M   'P 1'
#
loop_
_entity.id
_entity.type
_entity.pdbx_description
1 polymer ?
#
loop_
_entity_poly.entity_id
_entity_poly.type
_entity_poly.pdbx_seq_one_letter_code
_entity_poly.pdbx_strand_id
1 'polypeptide(L)'
;TSLSLLFLHRIETKEAAIDRVLFDLKQVEKKNKEYHERNDLLKEEQQAHIRRILRQMEEEEKEQDEKEVVTRDDVEESLKAKWQYVRDKEQLLKDLHSQIEETAQRLSVKQGERDYWLEYKNVGSKIQANKIMNLEKDIKEVKDDLHRATEYYRNALKAVKEENDRLVERQMKLSKEQAPESAVRYLDKNSCREIEENEWLKQEVKIYQKEVSDLKASIQLLEEENISLVAKLIDSKLQNLRVPRHLFLTQAAGFQDEFPKDEMKEVAYRKYAAKTDGDESLRSATVPCQKKNAFPKIQCKTENEKPQDSDEELWEKSFTPILDSLLYEDEKDFQEYLKLGPLETKLMCVVGRAMPIHKEPEEMPGRSHVEDGIIGKSDGHITAQMIKALSKEKVG
;
A
#
# COMPACT_ATOMS: atom_id res chain seq x y z
N THR A 1 127.93 126.92 40.36
CA THR A 1 126.94 126.66 39.28
C THR A 1 126.59 125.19 39.13
N SER A 2 127.53 124.23 39.09
CA SER A 2 127.22 122.79 38.87
C SER A 2 126.28 122.13 39.90
N LEU A 3 126.47 122.35 41.22
CA LEU A 3 125.69 121.63 42.26
C LEU A 3 124.17 121.90 42.23
N SER A 4 123.73 123.10 41.82
CA SER A 4 122.31 123.46 41.87
C SER A 4 121.48 122.72 40.82
N LEU A 5 122.05 122.49 39.63
CA LEU A 5 121.42 121.71 38.56
C LEU A 5 121.27 120.22 38.94
N LEU A 6 122.27 119.67 39.64
CA LEU A 6 122.23 118.29 40.15
C LEU A 6 121.12 118.08 41.20
N PHE A 7 120.89 119.07 42.06
CA PHE A 7 119.81 119.02 43.04
C PHE A 7 118.42 119.15 42.41
N LEU A 8 118.25 120.07 41.45
CA LEU A 8 116.98 120.27 40.75
C LEU A 8 116.55 119.01 39.99
N HIS A 9 117.48 118.41 39.22
CA HIS A 9 117.22 117.15 38.51
C HIS A 9 116.90 115.98 39.46
N ARG A 10 117.48 115.98 40.67
CA ARG A 10 117.18 114.99 41.71
C ARG A 10 115.81 115.20 42.39
N ILE A 11 115.28 116.42 42.36
CA ILE A 11 113.91 116.73 42.79
C ILE A 11 112.93 116.30 41.69
N GLU A 12 113.14 116.71 40.44
CA GLU A 12 112.29 116.31 39.29
C GLU A 12 112.18 114.78 39.14
N THR A 13 113.30 114.05 39.29
CA THR A 13 113.29 112.57 39.23
C THR A 13 112.58 111.92 40.43
N LYS A 14 112.45 112.63 41.55
CA LYS A 14 111.68 112.19 42.72
C LYS A 14 110.20 112.54 42.61
N GLU A 15 109.87 113.72 42.10
CA GLU A 15 108.49 114.13 41.78
C GLU A 15 107.91 113.21 40.69
N ALA A 16 108.62 112.96 39.59
CA ALA A 16 108.23 112.00 38.56
C ALA A 16 108.21 110.53 39.02
N ALA A 17 108.72 110.22 40.22
CA ALA A 17 108.55 108.93 40.89
C ALA A 17 107.31 108.94 41.82
N ILE A 18 107.06 110.05 42.53
CA ILE A 18 105.85 110.27 43.33
C ILE A 18 104.61 110.27 42.44
N ASP A 19 104.62 110.96 41.30
CA ASP A 19 103.49 110.98 40.36
C ASP A 19 103.20 109.59 39.77
N ARG A 20 104.24 108.78 39.52
CA ARG A 20 104.07 107.37 39.15
C ARG A 20 103.39 106.57 40.26
N VAL A 21 103.88 106.69 41.51
CA VAL A 21 103.26 106.01 42.65
C VAL A 21 101.83 106.50 42.91
N LEU A 22 101.52 107.78 42.73
CA LEU A 22 100.16 108.33 42.86
C LEU A 22 99.23 107.86 41.72
N PHE A 23 99.74 107.72 40.50
CA PHE A 23 99.00 107.13 39.38
C PHE A 23 98.71 105.65 39.63
N ASP A 24 99.71 104.88 40.07
CA ASP A 24 99.56 103.47 40.43
C ASP A 24 98.59 103.30 41.61
N LEU A 25 98.67 104.16 42.64
CA LEU A 25 97.74 104.17 43.77
C LEU A 25 96.29 104.41 43.31
N LYS A 26 96.05 105.40 42.45
CA LYS A 26 94.72 105.65 41.86
C LYS A 26 94.23 104.46 41.00
N GLN A 27 95.13 103.80 40.29
CA GLN A 27 94.78 102.59 39.51
C GLN A 27 94.41 101.42 40.42
N VAL A 28 95.13 101.22 41.53
CA VAL A 28 94.83 100.21 42.55
C VAL A 28 93.52 100.54 43.27
N GLU A 29 93.27 101.79 43.64
CA GLU A 29 92.01 102.23 44.26
C GLU A 29 90.82 101.98 43.33
N LYS A 30 90.95 102.29 42.03
CA LYS A 30 89.92 101.99 41.03
C LYS A 30 89.68 100.47 40.91
N LYS A 31 90.75 99.67 40.78
CA LYS A 31 90.65 98.20 40.76
C LYS A 31 89.98 97.65 42.01
N ASN A 32 90.26 98.21 43.18
CA ASN A 32 89.66 97.78 44.44
C ASN A 32 88.15 98.06 44.47
N LYS A 33 87.71 99.23 43.98
CA LYS A 33 86.28 99.54 43.81
C LYS A 33 85.59 98.57 42.84
N GLU A 34 86.20 98.31 41.68
CA GLU A 34 85.70 97.31 40.73
C GLU A 34 85.64 95.89 41.34
N TYR A 35 86.56 95.51 42.24
CA TYR A 35 86.49 94.23 42.95
C TYR A 35 85.36 94.18 43.99
N HIS A 36 85.11 95.28 44.71
CA HIS A 36 83.96 95.37 45.62
C HIS A 36 82.64 95.24 44.86
N GLU A 37 82.46 96.01 43.77
CA GLU A 37 81.27 95.94 42.90
C GLU A 37 81.05 94.52 42.32
N ARG A 38 82.10 93.87 41.80
CA ARG A 38 82.02 92.48 41.32
C ARG A 38 81.67 91.49 42.43
N ASN A 39 82.19 91.68 43.63
CA ASN A 39 81.92 90.79 44.77
C ASN A 39 80.48 90.95 45.27
N ASP A 40 79.93 92.16 45.26
CA ASP A 40 78.55 92.39 45.67
C ASP A 40 77.54 91.91 44.62
N LEU A 41 77.83 92.08 43.32
CA LEU A 41 77.08 91.42 42.25
C LEU A 41 77.10 89.89 42.38
N LEU A 42 78.27 89.29 42.64
CA LEU A 42 78.41 87.84 42.83
C LEU A 42 77.60 87.34 44.04
N LYS A 43 77.54 88.09 45.14
CA LYS A 43 76.68 87.76 46.29
C LYS A 43 75.20 87.80 45.92
N GLU A 44 74.75 88.80 45.16
CA GLU A 44 73.35 88.86 44.72
C GLU A 44 72.99 87.74 43.75
N GLU A 45 73.89 87.37 42.84
CA GLU A 45 73.73 86.18 41.98
C GLU A 45 73.64 84.89 42.80
N GLN A 46 74.53 84.71 43.79
CA GLN A 46 74.50 83.57 44.71
C GLN A 46 73.21 83.53 45.53
N GLN A 47 72.78 84.66 46.10
CA GLN A 47 71.51 84.74 46.81
C GLN A 47 70.31 84.46 45.89
N ALA A 48 70.32 84.99 44.65
CA ALA A 48 69.27 84.71 43.67
C ALA A 48 69.22 83.23 43.28
N HIS A 49 70.37 82.56 43.20
CA HIS A 49 70.43 81.12 42.96
C HIS A 49 69.90 80.31 44.14
N ILE A 50 70.30 80.64 45.38
CA ILE A 50 69.76 80.03 46.61
C ILE A 50 68.23 80.22 46.69
N ARG A 51 67.73 81.43 46.44
CA ARG A 51 66.28 81.75 46.39
C ARG A 51 65.53 80.92 45.33
N ARG A 52 66.17 80.58 44.21
CA ARG A 52 65.59 79.71 43.16
C ARG A 52 65.52 78.25 43.62
N ILE A 53 66.61 77.72 44.17
CA ILE A 53 66.67 76.32 44.67
C ILE A 53 65.64 76.11 45.78
N LEU A 54 65.54 77.05 46.74
CA LEU A 54 64.54 76.98 47.82
C LEU A 54 63.11 76.89 47.26
N ARG A 55 62.78 77.68 46.23
CA ARG A 55 61.45 77.63 45.60
C ARG A 55 61.18 76.33 44.89
N GLN A 56 62.17 75.77 44.18
CA GLN A 56 62.02 74.47 43.51
C GLN A 56 61.78 73.34 44.53
N MET A 57 62.50 73.35 45.66
CA MET A 57 62.24 72.39 46.73
C MET A 57 60.84 72.56 47.34
N GLU A 58 60.37 73.80 47.54
CA GLU A 58 59.02 74.07 48.06
C GLU A 58 57.90 73.69 47.06
N GLU A 59 58.16 73.77 45.75
CA GLU A 59 57.26 73.30 44.69
C GLU A 59 57.25 71.75 44.63
N GLU A 60 58.42 71.10 44.69
CA GLU A 60 58.54 69.63 44.74
C GLU A 60 57.99 69.01 46.04
N GLU A 61 58.05 69.73 47.17
CA GLU A 61 57.46 69.35 48.45
C GLU A 61 55.92 69.43 48.37
N LYS A 62 55.36 70.50 47.80
CA LYS A 62 53.91 70.59 47.54
C LYS A 62 53.42 69.54 46.57
N GLU A 63 54.16 69.25 45.50
CA GLU A 63 53.85 68.13 44.62
C GLU A 63 53.95 66.75 45.30
N GLN A 64 54.67 66.63 46.42
CA GLN A 64 54.73 65.40 47.23
C GLN A 64 53.59 65.34 48.25
N ASP A 65 53.22 66.46 48.86
CA ASP A 65 52.05 66.57 49.75
C ASP A 65 50.71 66.45 49.00
N GLU A 66 50.63 66.93 47.75
CA GLU A 66 49.46 66.77 46.86
C GLU A 66 49.33 65.35 46.29
N LYS A 67 50.39 64.54 46.32
CA LYS A 67 50.27 63.11 45.99
C LYS A 67 49.54 62.41 47.13
N GLU A 68 48.23 62.24 46.92
CA GLU A 68 47.31 61.50 47.80
C GLU A 68 48.04 60.30 48.43
N VAL A 69 48.18 60.34 49.77
CA VAL A 69 48.96 59.37 50.53
C VAL A 69 48.26 58.03 50.46
N VAL A 70 48.61 57.24 49.43
CA VAL A 70 48.02 55.93 49.20
C VAL A 70 48.31 55.06 50.41
N THR A 71 47.28 54.82 51.22
CA THR A 71 47.42 54.06 52.45
C THR A 71 47.76 52.62 52.08
N ARG A 72 48.50 51.93 52.95
CA ARG A 72 48.78 50.50 52.78
C ARG A 72 47.49 49.70 52.52
N ASP A 73 46.41 50.11 53.18
CA ASP A 73 45.10 49.45 53.10
C ASP A 73 44.45 49.64 51.72
N ASP A 74 44.60 50.80 51.07
CA ASP A 74 44.09 51.06 49.71
C ASP A 74 44.81 50.20 48.66
N VAL A 75 46.13 50.00 48.84
CA VAL A 75 46.92 49.07 48.02
C VAL A 75 46.45 47.63 48.27
N GLU A 76 46.20 47.25 49.52
CA GLU A 76 45.76 45.90 49.89
C GLU A 76 44.35 45.60 49.36
N GLU A 77 43.42 46.55 49.41
CA GLU A 77 42.07 46.44 48.83
C GLU A 77 42.12 46.39 47.30
N SER A 78 42.91 47.26 46.66
CA SER A 78 43.17 47.21 45.22
C SER A 78 43.78 45.87 44.77
N LEU A 79 44.65 45.28 45.60
CA LEU A 79 45.18 43.94 45.36
C LEU A 79 44.08 42.89 45.50
N LYS A 80 43.31 42.90 46.60
CA LYS A 80 42.19 41.96 46.84
C LYS A 80 41.18 41.98 45.69
N ALA A 81 40.83 43.17 45.19
CA ALA A 81 39.95 43.33 44.03
C ALA A 81 40.53 42.68 42.76
N LYS A 82 41.83 42.90 42.47
CA LYS A 82 42.53 42.24 41.35
C LYS A 82 42.60 40.72 41.52
N TRP A 83 42.90 40.23 42.72
CA TRP A 83 42.91 38.79 43.03
C TRP A 83 41.52 38.16 42.86
N GLN A 84 40.46 38.83 43.29
CA GLN A 84 39.09 38.35 43.09
C GLN A 84 38.73 38.32 41.61
N TYR A 85 39.00 39.39 40.86
CA TYR A 85 38.79 39.44 39.41
C TYR A 85 39.51 38.30 38.67
N VAL A 86 40.76 37.98 39.04
CA VAL A 86 41.50 36.86 38.47
C VAL A 86 40.83 35.53 38.79
N ARG A 87 40.38 35.30 40.03
CA ARG A 87 39.63 34.09 40.41
C ARG A 87 38.32 33.95 39.64
N ASP A 88 37.55 35.03 39.51
CA ASP A 88 36.27 35.02 38.78
C ASP A 88 36.48 34.71 37.29
N LYS A 89 37.55 35.26 36.69
CA LYS A 89 37.93 34.94 35.30
C LYS A 89 38.42 33.50 35.14
N GLU A 90 39.17 32.96 36.10
CA GLU A 90 39.62 31.57 36.05
C GLU A 90 38.46 30.59 36.22
N GLN A 91 37.47 30.90 37.08
CA GLN A 91 36.25 30.11 37.20
C GLN A 91 35.44 30.15 35.90
N LEU A 92 35.21 31.33 35.32
CA LEU A 92 34.54 31.48 34.03
C LEU A 92 35.25 30.68 32.92
N LEU A 93 36.59 30.68 32.89
CA LEU A 93 37.35 29.87 31.95
C LEU A 93 37.13 28.37 32.17
N LYS A 94 37.09 27.87 33.42
CA LYS A 94 36.81 26.46 33.72
C LYS A 94 35.39 26.05 33.30
N ASP A 95 34.41 26.92 33.54
CA ASP A 95 33.01 26.69 33.16
C ASP A 95 32.86 26.64 31.63
N LEU A 96 33.54 27.53 30.90
CA LEU A 96 33.58 27.53 29.44
C LEU A 96 34.28 26.28 28.87
N HIS A 97 35.41 25.85 29.44
CA HIS A 97 36.07 24.60 29.02
C HIS A 97 35.16 23.39 29.24
N SER A 98 34.42 23.35 30.35
CA SER A 98 33.46 22.27 30.64
C SER A 98 32.33 22.23 29.60
N GLN A 99 31.79 23.39 29.21
CA GLN A 99 30.78 23.48 28.15
C GLN A 99 31.34 23.08 26.76
N ILE A 100 32.58 23.45 26.45
CA ILE A 100 33.25 23.04 25.21
C ILE A 100 33.42 21.52 25.17
N GLU A 101 33.86 20.88 26.26
CA GLU A 101 34.01 19.43 26.33
C GLU A 101 32.67 18.71 26.21
N GLU A 102 31.64 19.18 26.93
CA GLU A 102 30.29 18.60 26.88
C GLU A 102 29.65 18.73 25.48
N THR A 103 29.87 19.85 24.78
CA THR A 103 29.41 20.04 23.40
C THR A 103 30.22 19.21 22.40
N ALA A 104 31.54 19.08 22.58
CA ALA A 104 32.39 18.21 21.77
C ALA A 104 32.00 16.72 21.90
N GLN A 105 31.72 16.26 23.13
CA GLN A 105 31.24 14.89 23.37
C GLN A 105 29.88 14.65 22.72
N ARG A 106 28.92 15.58 22.86
CA ARG A 106 27.62 15.52 22.15
C ARG A 106 27.79 15.50 20.63
N LEU A 107 28.70 16.30 20.08
CA LEU A 107 29.00 16.34 18.65
C LEU A 107 29.59 15.00 18.19
N SER A 108 30.49 14.39 18.97
CA SER A 108 31.05 13.05 18.69
C SER A 108 29.98 11.97 18.61
N VAL A 109 29.00 11.97 19.52
CA VAL A 109 27.85 11.04 19.46
C VAL A 109 27.04 11.27 18.17
N LYS A 110 26.75 12.53 17.81
CA LYS A 110 26.01 12.85 16.57
C LYS A 110 26.80 12.55 15.29
N GLN A 111 28.12 12.62 15.32
CA GLN A 111 29.01 12.16 14.27
C GLN A 111 28.82 10.64 14.05
N GLY A 112 28.86 9.85 15.13
CA GLY A 112 28.63 8.40 15.08
C GLY A 112 27.23 8.01 14.59
N GLU A 113 26.18 8.69 15.06
CA GLU A 113 24.81 8.50 14.54
C GLU A 113 24.74 8.76 13.03
N ARG A 114 25.30 9.87 12.54
CA ARG A 114 25.32 10.22 11.12
C ARG A 114 26.04 9.16 10.30
N ASP A 115 27.18 8.67 10.77
CA ASP A 115 28.00 7.71 10.04
C ASP A 115 27.32 6.33 9.98
N TYR A 116 26.64 5.91 11.07
CA TYR A 116 25.74 4.75 11.06
C TYR A 116 24.60 4.91 10.03
N TRP A 117 23.91 6.04 10.01
CA TRP A 117 22.83 6.28 9.03
C TRP A 117 23.33 6.31 7.59
N LEU A 118 24.57 6.77 7.36
CA LEU A 118 25.20 6.78 6.05
C LEU A 118 25.61 5.37 5.59
N GLU A 119 26.14 4.53 6.49
CA GLU A 119 26.39 3.11 6.23
C GLU A 119 25.08 2.35 5.94
N TYR A 120 24.05 2.56 6.78
CA TYR A 120 22.73 1.98 6.57
C TYR A 120 22.15 2.41 5.21
N LYS A 121 22.19 3.69 4.86
CA LYS A 121 21.70 4.18 3.55
C LYS A 121 22.46 3.55 2.37
N ASN A 122 23.78 3.41 2.48
CA ASN A 122 24.62 2.97 1.37
C ASN A 122 24.66 1.45 1.18
N VAL A 123 24.52 0.68 2.28
CA VAL A 123 24.70 -0.77 2.32
C VAL A 123 23.46 -1.46 2.89
N GLY A 124 23.07 -1.13 4.13
CA GLY A 124 21.96 -1.80 4.84
C GLY A 124 20.63 -1.74 4.08
N SER A 125 20.28 -0.58 3.54
CA SER A 125 19.08 -0.34 2.73
C SER A 125 19.07 -1.17 1.46
N LYS A 126 20.22 -1.38 0.80
CA LYS A 126 20.32 -2.23 -0.40
C LYS A 126 20.16 -3.71 -0.04
N ILE A 127 20.74 -4.15 1.07
CA ILE A 127 20.58 -5.52 1.57
C ILE A 127 19.12 -5.79 1.92
N GLN A 128 18.45 -4.86 2.61
CA GLN A 128 17.04 -4.98 2.94
C GLN A 128 16.13 -4.90 1.71
N ALA A 129 16.39 -4.00 0.76
CA ALA A 129 15.65 -3.93 -0.50
C ALA A 129 15.76 -5.24 -1.30
N ASN A 130 16.96 -5.82 -1.40
CA ASN A 130 17.16 -7.13 -2.03
C ASN A 130 16.40 -8.25 -1.28
N LYS A 131 16.38 -8.22 0.06
CA LYS A 131 15.61 -9.18 0.86
C LYS A 131 14.11 -9.04 0.64
N ILE A 132 13.59 -7.81 0.57
CA ILE A 132 12.18 -7.51 0.27
C ILE A 132 11.83 -8.02 -1.13
N MET A 133 12.61 -7.67 -2.15
CA MET A 133 12.42 -8.11 -3.53
C MET A 133 12.39 -9.66 -3.66
N ASN A 134 13.26 -10.36 -2.94
CA ASN A 134 13.26 -11.83 -2.92
C ASN A 134 11.97 -12.37 -2.27
N LEU A 135 11.56 -11.83 -1.11
CA LEU A 135 10.31 -12.25 -0.45
C LEU A 135 9.07 -11.95 -1.28
N GLU A 136 9.03 -10.81 -1.98
CA GLU A 136 7.95 -10.46 -2.93
C GLU A 136 7.88 -11.44 -4.10
N LYS A 137 9.04 -11.88 -4.61
CA LYS A 137 9.13 -12.93 -5.63
C LYS A 137 8.61 -14.27 -5.10
N ASP A 138 9.04 -14.69 -3.92
CA ASP A 138 8.64 -15.96 -3.30
C ASP A 138 7.12 -15.97 -3.02
N ILE A 139 6.56 -14.85 -2.52
CA ILE A 139 5.10 -14.67 -2.33
C ILE A 139 4.35 -14.81 -3.66
N LYS A 140 4.89 -14.22 -4.74
CA LYS A 140 4.29 -14.35 -6.07
C LYS A 140 4.34 -15.79 -6.58
N GLU A 141 5.47 -16.47 -6.42
CA GLU A 141 5.66 -17.88 -6.85
C GLU A 141 4.67 -18.80 -6.13
N VAL A 142 4.53 -18.66 -4.81
CA VAL A 142 3.53 -19.39 -4.00
C VAL A 142 2.09 -19.07 -4.45
N LYS A 143 1.79 -17.81 -4.78
CA LYS A 143 0.46 -17.42 -5.28
C LYS A 143 0.15 -18.03 -6.65
N ASP A 144 1.13 -18.04 -7.56
CA ASP A 144 1.00 -18.65 -8.89
C ASP A 144 0.89 -20.19 -8.80
N ASP A 145 1.56 -20.83 -7.83
CA ASP A 145 1.41 -22.26 -7.51
C ASP A 145 0.04 -22.59 -6.92
N LEU A 146 -0.46 -21.81 -5.95
CA LEU A 146 -1.80 -21.97 -5.38
C LEU A 146 -2.89 -21.83 -6.45
N HIS A 147 -2.73 -20.87 -7.37
CA HIS A 147 -3.65 -20.72 -8.50
C HIS A 147 -3.60 -21.94 -9.43
N ARG A 148 -2.40 -22.41 -9.83
CA ARG A 148 -2.23 -23.62 -10.65
C ARG A 148 -2.82 -24.87 -9.99
N ALA A 149 -2.61 -25.06 -8.69
CA ALA A 149 -3.20 -26.15 -7.93
C ALA A 149 -4.73 -26.06 -7.88
N THR A 150 -5.28 -24.85 -7.69
CA THR A 150 -6.73 -24.62 -7.69
C THR A 150 -7.35 -24.96 -9.05
N GLU A 151 -6.74 -24.54 -10.16
CA GLU A 151 -7.21 -24.92 -11.50
C GLU A 151 -7.10 -26.43 -11.74
N TYR A 152 -6.02 -27.07 -11.30
CA TYR A 152 -5.87 -28.53 -11.38
C TYR A 152 -7.01 -29.26 -10.63
N TYR A 153 -7.27 -28.90 -9.38
CA TYR A 153 -8.32 -29.53 -8.59
C TYR A 153 -9.73 -29.21 -9.13
N ARG A 154 -9.98 -28.00 -9.65
CA ARG A 154 -11.24 -27.65 -10.32
C ARG A 154 -11.48 -28.53 -11.55
N ASN A 155 -10.46 -28.71 -12.39
CA ASN A 155 -10.54 -29.54 -13.58
C ASN A 155 -10.69 -31.03 -13.23
N ALA A 156 -9.97 -31.52 -12.23
CA ALA A 156 -10.11 -32.90 -11.74
C ALA A 156 -11.53 -33.16 -11.18
N LEU A 157 -12.06 -32.24 -10.36
CA LEU A 157 -13.42 -32.33 -9.83
C LEU A 157 -14.47 -32.31 -10.95
N LYS A 158 -14.28 -31.48 -11.98
CA LYS A 158 -15.16 -31.44 -13.16
C LYS A 158 -15.14 -32.78 -13.92
N ALA A 159 -13.97 -33.34 -14.18
CA ALA A 159 -13.84 -34.63 -14.85
C ALA A 159 -14.48 -35.79 -14.05
N VAL A 160 -14.32 -35.79 -12.72
CA VAL A 160 -14.97 -36.78 -11.84
C VAL A 160 -16.49 -36.63 -11.83
N LYS A 161 -17.02 -35.40 -11.83
CA LYS A 161 -18.47 -35.15 -11.97
C LYS A 161 -18.99 -35.66 -13.31
N GLU A 162 -18.34 -35.32 -14.42
CA GLU A 162 -18.74 -35.77 -15.76
C GLU A 162 -18.73 -37.30 -15.90
N GLU A 163 -17.77 -38.01 -15.31
CA GLU A 163 -17.76 -39.48 -15.34
C GLU A 163 -18.82 -40.09 -14.41
N ASN A 164 -19.10 -39.47 -13.26
CA ASN A 164 -20.20 -39.87 -12.39
C ASN A 164 -21.56 -39.70 -13.10
N ASP A 165 -21.79 -38.57 -13.78
CA ASP A 165 -23.00 -38.32 -14.55
C ASP A 165 -23.18 -39.37 -15.66
N ARG A 166 -22.09 -39.74 -16.37
CA ARG A 166 -22.10 -40.84 -17.35
C ARG A 166 -22.36 -42.21 -16.74
N LEU A 167 -21.89 -42.48 -15.53
CA LEU A 167 -22.15 -43.73 -14.80
C LEU A 167 -23.62 -43.79 -14.39
N VAL A 168 -24.16 -42.72 -13.81
CA VAL A 168 -25.57 -42.59 -13.44
C VAL A 168 -26.47 -42.72 -14.67
N GLU A 169 -26.15 -42.08 -15.79
CA GLU A 169 -26.93 -42.20 -17.02
C GLU A 169 -26.92 -43.63 -17.58
N ARG A 170 -25.77 -44.33 -17.55
CA ARG A 170 -25.67 -45.76 -17.92
C ARG A 170 -26.52 -46.64 -17.00
N GLN A 171 -26.44 -46.45 -15.69
CA GLN A 171 -27.27 -47.19 -14.72
C GLN A 171 -28.77 -46.90 -14.91
N MET A 172 -29.14 -45.66 -15.24
CA MET A 172 -30.53 -45.30 -15.54
C MET A 172 -31.04 -45.97 -16.82
N LYS A 173 -30.21 -46.09 -17.86
CA LYS A 173 -30.54 -46.82 -19.10
C LYS A 173 -30.75 -48.31 -18.82
N LEU A 174 -29.78 -48.95 -18.17
CA LEU A 174 -29.88 -50.37 -17.76
C LEU A 174 -31.11 -50.62 -16.89
N SER A 175 -31.41 -49.74 -15.93
CA SER A 175 -32.61 -49.85 -15.08
C SER A 175 -33.91 -49.73 -15.89
N LYS A 176 -33.98 -48.82 -16.88
CA LYS A 176 -35.14 -48.68 -17.79
C LYS A 176 -35.33 -49.90 -18.68
N GLU A 177 -34.27 -50.61 -19.04
CA GLU A 177 -34.32 -51.84 -19.86
C GLU A 177 -34.66 -53.07 -18.99
N GLN A 178 -34.06 -53.18 -17.80
CA GLN A 178 -34.28 -54.30 -16.87
C GLN A 178 -35.63 -54.25 -16.15
N ALA A 179 -36.23 -53.07 -15.97
CA ALA A 179 -37.53 -52.92 -15.33
C ALA A 179 -38.66 -53.66 -16.09
N PRO A 180 -38.89 -53.46 -17.40
CA PRO A 180 -39.90 -54.22 -18.15
C PRO A 180 -39.54 -55.70 -18.26
N GLU A 181 -38.27 -56.06 -18.49
CA GLU A 181 -37.85 -57.47 -18.54
C GLU A 181 -38.15 -58.20 -17.22
N SER A 182 -37.85 -57.55 -16.09
CA SER A 182 -38.14 -58.10 -14.76
C SER A 182 -39.64 -58.13 -14.47
N ALA A 183 -40.40 -57.12 -14.89
CA ALA A 183 -41.86 -57.14 -14.76
C ALA A 183 -42.46 -58.32 -15.54
N VAL A 184 -42.04 -58.55 -16.79
CA VAL A 184 -42.48 -59.69 -17.62
C VAL A 184 -42.10 -61.03 -16.97
N ARG A 185 -40.91 -61.15 -16.35
CA ARG A 185 -40.52 -62.37 -15.60
C ARG A 185 -41.44 -62.71 -14.42
N TYR A 186 -42.16 -61.74 -13.86
CA TYR A 186 -43.11 -61.94 -12.76
C TYR A 186 -44.59 -62.01 -13.22
N LEU A 187 -44.87 -61.91 -14.51
CA LEU A 187 -46.21 -62.15 -15.05
C LEU A 187 -46.54 -63.65 -15.05
N ASP A 188 -47.83 -63.98 -14.92
CA ASP A 188 -48.27 -65.36 -15.11
C ASP A 188 -48.13 -65.80 -16.59
N LYS A 189 -47.96 -67.10 -16.77
CA LYS A 189 -47.75 -67.73 -18.07
C LYS A 189 -48.92 -67.49 -19.04
N ASN A 190 -50.13 -67.24 -18.55
CA ASN A 190 -51.27 -66.87 -19.38
C ASN A 190 -51.13 -65.42 -19.92
N SER A 191 -50.79 -64.48 -19.06
CA SER A 191 -50.57 -63.07 -19.44
C SER A 191 -49.41 -62.90 -20.44
N CYS A 192 -48.36 -63.71 -20.36
CA CYS A 192 -47.29 -63.71 -21.36
C CYS A 192 -47.78 -64.11 -22.76
N ARG A 193 -48.63 -65.15 -22.86
CA ARG A 193 -49.24 -65.56 -24.14
C ARG A 193 -50.16 -64.49 -24.71
N GLU A 194 -50.97 -63.86 -23.87
CA GLU A 194 -51.85 -62.76 -24.27
C GLU A 194 -51.03 -61.58 -24.86
N ILE A 195 -49.82 -61.32 -24.36
CA ILE A 195 -48.91 -60.30 -24.92
C ILE A 195 -48.36 -60.73 -26.29
N GLU A 196 -47.89 -61.97 -26.43
CA GLU A 196 -47.38 -62.53 -27.69
C GLU A 196 -48.46 -62.55 -28.79
N GLU A 197 -49.68 -63.00 -28.46
CA GLU A 197 -50.83 -63.01 -29.36
C GLU A 197 -51.24 -61.59 -29.78
N ASN A 198 -51.23 -60.63 -28.85
CA ASN A 198 -51.46 -59.21 -29.17
C ASN A 198 -50.37 -58.60 -30.07
N GLU A 199 -49.11 -59.03 -29.95
CA GLU A 199 -48.04 -58.59 -30.84
C GLU A 199 -48.21 -59.18 -32.25
N TRP A 200 -48.52 -60.48 -32.35
CA TRP A 200 -48.82 -61.12 -33.63
C TRP A 200 -50.02 -60.47 -34.33
N LEU A 201 -51.14 -60.24 -33.62
CA LEU A 201 -52.31 -59.54 -34.14
C LEU A 201 -51.98 -58.11 -34.62
N LYS A 202 -51.06 -57.39 -33.97
CA LYS A 202 -50.61 -56.07 -34.44
C LYS A 202 -49.78 -56.14 -35.71
N GLN A 203 -49.02 -57.21 -35.94
CA GLN A 203 -48.30 -57.42 -37.20
C GLN A 203 -49.28 -57.75 -38.32
N GLU A 204 -50.22 -58.66 -38.05
CA GLU A 204 -51.27 -59.07 -38.98
C GLU A 204 -52.17 -57.89 -39.40
N VAL A 205 -52.57 -57.03 -38.45
CA VAL A 205 -53.31 -55.78 -38.74
C VAL A 205 -52.51 -54.83 -39.66
N LYS A 206 -51.18 -54.76 -39.53
CA LYS A 206 -50.34 -53.95 -40.46
C LYS A 206 -50.31 -54.55 -41.87
N ILE A 207 -50.36 -55.87 -42.00
CA ILE A 207 -50.45 -56.55 -43.30
C ILE A 207 -51.79 -56.22 -43.96
N TYR A 208 -52.92 -56.44 -43.27
CA TYR A 208 -54.24 -56.10 -43.81
C TYR A 208 -54.39 -54.60 -44.11
N GLN A 209 -53.82 -53.70 -43.31
CA GLN A 209 -53.81 -52.26 -43.63
C GLN A 209 -53.07 -51.96 -44.93
N LYS A 210 -51.98 -52.68 -45.23
CA LYS A 210 -51.28 -52.56 -46.50
C LYS A 210 -52.11 -53.13 -47.64
N GLU A 211 -52.66 -54.34 -47.51
CA GLU A 211 -53.49 -54.96 -48.55
C GLU A 211 -54.73 -54.12 -48.89
N VAL A 212 -55.40 -53.54 -47.89
CA VAL A 212 -56.51 -52.60 -48.09
C VAL A 212 -56.04 -51.33 -48.81
N SER A 213 -54.81 -50.86 -48.55
CA SER A 213 -54.24 -49.70 -49.26
C SER A 213 -53.91 -50.01 -50.72
N ASP A 214 -53.30 -51.17 -50.97
CA ASP A 214 -52.94 -51.65 -52.31
C ASP A 214 -54.20 -51.94 -53.15
N LEU A 215 -55.21 -52.61 -52.57
CA LEU A 215 -56.51 -52.85 -53.21
C LEU A 215 -57.25 -51.54 -53.51
N LYS A 216 -57.23 -50.58 -52.59
CA LYS A 216 -57.83 -49.25 -52.81
C LYS A 216 -57.16 -48.51 -53.97
N ALA A 217 -55.82 -48.59 -54.09
CA ALA A 217 -55.11 -48.02 -55.24
C ALA A 217 -55.48 -48.72 -56.55
N SER A 218 -55.64 -50.05 -56.54
CA SER A 218 -56.10 -50.81 -57.73
C SER A 218 -57.53 -50.47 -58.14
N ILE A 219 -58.43 -50.23 -57.19
CA ILE A 219 -59.81 -49.79 -57.46
C ILE A 219 -59.80 -48.39 -58.08
N GLN A 220 -59.03 -47.45 -57.52
CA GLN A 220 -58.91 -46.10 -58.07
C GLN A 220 -58.39 -46.10 -59.51
N LEU A 221 -57.36 -46.92 -59.81
CA LEU A 221 -56.84 -47.06 -61.18
C LEU A 221 -57.91 -47.64 -62.13
N LEU A 222 -58.68 -48.65 -61.71
CA LEU A 222 -59.77 -49.22 -62.50
C LEU A 222 -60.94 -48.23 -62.70
N GLU A 223 -61.23 -47.38 -61.71
CA GLU A 223 -62.20 -46.28 -61.83
C GLU A 223 -61.72 -45.24 -62.85
N GLU A 224 -60.44 -44.84 -62.81
CA GLU A 224 -59.83 -43.93 -63.79
C GLU A 224 -59.85 -44.51 -65.21
N GLU A 225 -59.50 -45.80 -65.38
CA GLU A 225 -59.57 -46.50 -66.66
C GLU A 225 -61.00 -46.58 -67.20
N ASN A 226 -61.98 -46.91 -66.35
CA ASN A 226 -63.40 -46.95 -66.72
C ASN A 226 -63.92 -45.56 -67.11
N ILE A 227 -63.58 -44.51 -66.37
CA ILE A 227 -63.92 -43.12 -66.73
C ILE A 227 -63.29 -42.74 -68.07
N SER A 228 -62.04 -43.12 -68.32
CA SER A 228 -61.34 -42.93 -69.60
C SER A 228 -62.01 -43.67 -70.77
N LEU A 229 -62.46 -44.91 -70.56
CA LEU A 229 -63.20 -45.69 -71.57
C LEU A 229 -64.60 -45.12 -71.83
N VAL A 230 -65.33 -44.72 -70.80
CA VAL A 230 -66.64 -44.05 -70.94
C VAL A 230 -66.50 -42.71 -71.64
N ALA A 231 -65.47 -41.92 -71.33
CA ALA A 231 -65.16 -40.68 -72.04
C ALA A 231 -64.89 -40.95 -73.53
N LYS A 232 -64.03 -41.93 -73.87
CA LYS A 232 -63.78 -42.35 -75.26
C LYS A 232 -65.05 -42.83 -75.99
N LEU A 233 -65.95 -43.53 -75.29
CA LEU A 233 -67.23 -43.96 -75.86
C LEU A 233 -68.17 -42.78 -76.11
N ILE A 234 -68.21 -41.81 -75.20
CA ILE A 234 -68.97 -40.56 -75.35
C ILE A 234 -68.38 -39.73 -76.49
N ASP A 235 -67.06 -39.59 -76.59
CA ASP A 235 -66.39 -38.91 -77.70
C ASP A 235 -66.66 -39.61 -79.03
N SER A 236 -66.65 -40.94 -79.07
CA SER A 236 -66.99 -41.72 -80.27
C SER A 236 -68.47 -41.53 -80.67
N LYS A 237 -69.39 -41.52 -79.70
CA LYS A 237 -70.80 -41.19 -79.94
C LYS A 237 -70.98 -39.74 -80.38
N LEU A 238 -70.23 -38.80 -79.81
CA LEU A 238 -70.23 -37.40 -80.21
C LEU A 238 -69.67 -37.22 -81.61
N GLN A 239 -68.64 -37.96 -82.02
CA GLN A 239 -68.14 -37.96 -83.41
C GLN A 239 -69.16 -38.58 -84.38
N ASN A 240 -69.86 -39.65 -83.99
CA ASN A 240 -70.96 -40.22 -84.78
C ASN A 240 -72.17 -39.27 -84.87
N LEU A 241 -72.45 -38.49 -83.82
CA LEU A 241 -73.43 -37.39 -83.82
C LEU A 241 -72.90 -36.13 -84.52
N ARG A 242 -71.59 -36.04 -84.79
CA ARG A 242 -70.92 -34.99 -85.58
C ARG A 242 -70.99 -35.27 -87.08
N VAL A 243 -72.12 -35.83 -87.52
CA VAL A 243 -72.69 -35.39 -88.80
C VAL A 243 -72.76 -33.87 -88.74
N PRO A 244 -72.25 -33.12 -89.74
CA PRO A 244 -72.24 -31.66 -89.66
C PRO A 244 -73.66 -31.13 -89.40
N ARG A 245 -73.80 -30.02 -88.67
CA ARG A 245 -75.07 -29.33 -88.42
C ARG A 245 -75.55 -28.60 -89.68
N HIS A 246 -75.80 -29.40 -90.70
CA HIS A 246 -76.47 -29.10 -91.96
C HIS A 246 -77.70 -30.00 -92.12
N LEU A 247 -78.33 -30.37 -90.99
CA LEU A 247 -79.79 -30.34 -90.97
C LEU A 247 -80.19 -28.86 -91.17
N PHE A 248 -80.83 -28.56 -92.29
CA PHE A 248 -82.27 -28.76 -92.40
C PHE A 248 -83.01 -28.01 -91.27
N LEU A 249 -82.64 -26.74 -91.04
CA LEU A 249 -83.69 -25.76 -90.76
C LEU A 249 -84.70 -25.85 -91.91
N THR A 250 -86.00 -25.78 -91.57
CA THR A 250 -87.15 -25.78 -92.50
C THR A 250 -87.70 -27.14 -92.93
N GLN A 251 -88.19 -27.95 -91.97
CA GLN A 251 -89.53 -28.56 -92.04
C GLN A 251 -89.94 -29.14 -90.68
N ALA A 252 -91.26 -29.15 -90.40
CA ALA A 252 -91.89 -29.41 -89.08
C ALA A 252 -91.43 -28.43 -87.97
N ALA A 253 -92.16 -27.35 -87.61
CA ALA A 253 -93.57 -27.02 -87.81
C ALA A 253 -94.55 -28.06 -87.25
N GLY A 254 -94.88 -27.92 -85.97
CA GLY A 254 -95.96 -28.65 -85.30
C GLY A 254 -95.53 -29.94 -84.62
N PHE A 255 -95.20 -29.85 -83.32
CA PHE A 255 -96.09 -30.33 -82.26
C PHE A 255 -95.67 -29.68 -80.94
N GLN A 256 -96.43 -28.65 -80.55
CA GLN A 256 -96.66 -28.38 -79.13
C GLN A 256 -97.51 -29.54 -78.63
N ASP A 257 -97.05 -30.25 -77.59
CA ASP A 257 -98.00 -30.77 -76.61
C ASP A 257 -97.37 -30.66 -75.22
N GLU A 258 -98.09 -29.96 -74.36
CA GLU A 258 -97.61 -29.36 -73.13
C GLU A 258 -97.88 -30.29 -71.93
N PHE A 259 -96.85 -30.40 -71.07
CA PHE A 259 -96.95 -30.36 -69.60
C PHE A 259 -97.43 -31.59 -68.79
N PRO A 260 -97.20 -31.63 -67.45
CA PRO A 260 -96.02 -31.16 -66.68
C PRO A 260 -95.60 -32.06 -65.47
N LYS A 261 -94.56 -31.60 -64.73
CA LYS A 261 -94.09 -32.01 -63.38
C LYS A 261 -93.20 -33.27 -63.36
N ASP A 262 -92.12 -33.33 -62.58
CA ASP A 262 -91.94 -32.72 -61.25
C ASP A 262 -90.63 -31.90 -61.06
N GLU A 263 -90.63 -30.97 -60.10
CA GLU A 263 -89.45 -30.19 -59.69
C GLU A 263 -88.58 -30.98 -58.72
N MET A 264 -87.24 -30.96 -58.87
CA MET A 264 -86.38 -30.92 -57.67
C MET A 264 -85.07 -30.19 -57.92
N LYS A 265 -84.62 -29.46 -56.89
CA LYS A 265 -83.72 -28.31 -57.03
C LYS A 265 -82.28 -28.63 -56.65
N GLU A 266 -81.38 -27.93 -57.32
CA GLU A 266 -80.11 -27.45 -56.77
C GLU A 266 -80.24 -27.00 -55.30
N VAL A 267 -79.30 -27.38 -54.41
CA VAL A 267 -78.72 -26.53 -53.34
C VAL A 267 -77.80 -27.33 -52.39
N ALA A 268 -76.64 -26.72 -52.11
CA ALA A 268 -75.70 -26.88 -50.98
C ALA A 268 -75.76 -28.10 -50.03
N TYR A 269 -74.62 -28.81 -49.93
CA TYR A 269 -74.32 -29.70 -48.80
C TYR A 269 -73.64 -28.97 -47.63
N ARG A 270 -74.38 -28.78 -46.53
CA ARG A 270 -73.79 -28.69 -45.18
C ARG A 270 -74.80 -29.08 -44.09
N LYS A 271 -74.29 -29.85 -43.10
CA LYS A 271 -74.75 -29.92 -41.69
C LYS A 271 -75.71 -31.07 -41.26
N TYR A 272 -75.10 -32.19 -40.87
CA TYR A 272 -75.26 -32.99 -39.62
C TYR A 272 -76.61 -33.40 -38.99
N ALA A 273 -76.60 -34.64 -38.44
CA ALA A 273 -77.46 -35.23 -37.39
C ALA A 273 -78.91 -35.61 -37.83
N ALA A 274 -79.65 -36.61 -37.28
CA ALA A 274 -79.48 -37.65 -36.24
C ALA A 274 -80.48 -38.82 -36.56
N LYS A 275 -80.81 -39.87 -35.79
CA LYS A 275 -80.42 -40.44 -34.45
C LYS A 275 -80.92 -41.90 -34.35
N THR A 276 -80.30 -42.77 -33.53
CA THR A 276 -80.90 -43.85 -32.68
C THR A 276 -79.73 -44.48 -31.90
N ASP A 277 -79.55 -44.41 -30.57
CA ASP A 277 -80.37 -44.49 -29.34
C ASP A 277 -80.44 -45.91 -28.70
N GLY A 278 -80.24 -45.95 -27.37
CA GLY A 278 -80.07 -47.15 -26.52
C GLY A 278 -78.90 -47.02 -25.53
N ASP A 279 -78.90 -46.10 -24.54
CA ASP A 279 -79.45 -46.21 -23.16
C ASP A 279 -78.69 -47.18 -22.21
N GLU A 280 -78.48 -46.95 -20.89
CA GLU A 280 -78.75 -45.80 -20.00
C GLU A 280 -77.95 -45.90 -18.64
N SER A 281 -77.92 -44.80 -17.84
CA SER A 281 -77.85 -44.66 -16.35
C SER A 281 -76.99 -45.60 -15.44
N LEU A 282 -76.24 -45.21 -14.37
CA LEU A 282 -76.06 -44.06 -13.43
C LEU A 282 -76.37 -44.41 -11.95
N ARG A 283 -75.53 -43.86 -11.03
CA ARG A 283 -75.56 -43.83 -9.52
C ARG A 283 -74.65 -44.85 -8.78
N SER A 284 -74.00 -44.56 -7.62
CA SER A 284 -73.64 -43.32 -6.89
C SER A 284 -72.73 -43.66 -5.67
N ALA A 285 -71.93 -42.69 -5.17
CA ALA A 285 -71.49 -42.46 -3.76
C ALA A 285 -69.97 -42.44 -3.38
N THR A 286 -69.46 -41.22 -3.07
CA THR A 286 -68.61 -40.85 -1.90
C THR A 286 -67.12 -41.33 -1.83
N VAL A 287 -66.04 -40.56 -2.16
CA VAL A 287 -65.40 -39.35 -1.49
C VAL A 287 -64.27 -39.71 -0.46
N PRO A 288 -63.15 -38.96 -0.25
CA PRO A 288 -62.35 -38.03 -1.10
C PRO A 288 -60.79 -38.04 -0.87
N CYS A 289 -60.01 -37.28 -1.67
CA CYS A 289 -59.10 -36.16 -1.26
C CYS A 289 -58.12 -35.77 -2.40
N GLN A 290 -58.17 -34.52 -2.91
CA GLN A 290 -57.23 -33.41 -2.63
C GLN A 290 -55.77 -33.67 -3.08
N LYS A 291 -55.06 -32.78 -3.81
CA LYS A 291 -55.26 -31.36 -4.15
C LYS A 291 -54.26 -30.99 -5.28
N LYS A 292 -54.59 -30.00 -6.15
CA LYS A 292 -53.76 -28.85 -6.64
C LYS A 292 -52.31 -29.10 -7.14
N ASN A 293 -51.76 -28.50 -8.21
CA ASN A 293 -52.19 -27.36 -9.04
C ASN A 293 -51.49 -27.40 -10.43
N ALA A 294 -52.06 -26.64 -11.34
CA ALA A 294 -51.60 -26.28 -12.68
C ALA A 294 -50.18 -25.68 -12.81
N PHE A 295 -49.57 -25.89 -13.97
CA PHE A 295 -48.49 -25.07 -14.54
C PHE A 295 -49.01 -24.30 -15.77
N PRO A 296 -48.81 -22.97 -15.88
CA PRO A 296 -49.03 -22.24 -17.13
C PRO A 296 -47.76 -22.18 -18.00
N LYS A 297 -47.98 -21.97 -19.30
CA LYS A 297 -46.99 -22.02 -20.38
C LYS A 297 -46.51 -20.62 -20.76
N ILE A 298 -45.23 -20.49 -21.12
CA ILE A 298 -44.56 -19.21 -21.46
C ILE A 298 -45.11 -18.59 -22.76
N GLN A 299 -45.29 -17.27 -22.75
CA GLN A 299 -45.26 -16.38 -23.93
C GLN A 299 -44.49 -15.09 -23.59
N CYS A 300 -43.91 -14.44 -24.60
CA CYS A 300 -42.93 -13.35 -24.45
C CYS A 300 -43.42 -11.97 -24.97
N LYS A 301 -42.59 -10.94 -24.73
CA LYS A 301 -42.62 -9.51 -25.14
C LYS A 301 -43.30 -8.61 -24.07
N THR A 302 -42.80 -7.41 -23.72
CA THR A 302 -41.99 -6.43 -24.50
C THR A 302 -41.09 -5.53 -23.58
N GLU A 303 -39.93 -5.10 -24.10
CA GLU A 303 -39.08 -3.91 -23.82
C GLU A 303 -38.53 -3.48 -22.42
N ASN A 304 -37.22 -3.21 -22.43
CA ASN A 304 -36.44 -2.12 -21.79
C ASN A 304 -36.49 -1.89 -20.26
N GLU A 305 -35.39 -2.21 -19.56
CA GLU A 305 -34.41 -1.24 -19.03
C GLU A 305 -33.15 -1.95 -18.45
N LYS A 306 -32.02 -1.23 -18.30
CA LYS A 306 -30.76 -1.71 -17.66
C LYS A 306 -30.82 -1.41 -16.15
N PRO A 307 -30.24 -2.25 -15.26
CA PRO A 307 -28.85 -1.99 -14.83
C PRO A 307 -27.99 -3.25 -14.54
N GLN A 308 -26.82 -3.02 -13.96
CA GLN A 308 -25.70 -3.94 -13.67
C GLN A 308 -26.08 -5.16 -12.79
N ASP A 309 -25.48 -6.32 -13.10
CA ASP A 309 -25.39 -7.46 -12.18
C ASP A 309 -24.09 -7.42 -11.36
N SER A 310 -24.20 -7.78 -10.09
CA SER A 310 -23.10 -8.09 -9.16
C SER A 310 -23.32 -9.49 -8.59
N ASP A 311 -22.35 -10.38 -8.76
CA ASP A 311 -22.45 -11.80 -8.39
C ASP A 311 -22.36 -12.03 -6.87
N GLU A 312 -23.41 -11.72 -6.12
CA GLU A 312 -23.52 -11.95 -4.67
C GLU A 312 -24.73 -12.84 -4.27
N GLU A 313 -24.97 -13.98 -4.92
CA GLU A 313 -26.02 -14.92 -4.49
C GLU A 313 -25.73 -16.43 -4.71
N LEU A 314 -24.59 -16.95 -4.23
CA LEU A 314 -24.28 -18.40 -4.27
C LEU A 314 -23.60 -18.96 -2.99
N TRP A 315 -23.93 -18.44 -1.81
CA TRP A 315 -23.38 -18.90 -0.51
C TRP A 315 -24.44 -19.42 0.48
N GLU A 316 -25.43 -20.19 0.01
CA GLU A 316 -26.30 -20.96 0.90
C GLU A 316 -26.32 -22.47 0.62
N LYS A 317 -26.03 -23.23 1.70
CA LYS A 317 -26.58 -24.56 2.03
C LYS A 317 -26.09 -25.78 1.23
N SER A 318 -24.87 -26.24 1.55
CA SER A 318 -24.63 -27.69 1.73
C SER A 318 -23.33 -28.00 2.50
N PHE A 319 -23.30 -27.83 3.83
CA PHE A 319 -22.29 -28.44 4.69
C PHE A 319 -22.95 -29.19 5.86
N THR A 320 -22.27 -30.23 6.35
CA THR A 320 -22.79 -31.17 7.35
C THR A 320 -22.70 -30.60 8.76
N PRO A 321 -23.62 -30.96 9.69
CA PRO A 321 -23.78 -30.31 11.00
C PRO A 321 -22.61 -30.45 11.98
N ILE A 322 -21.54 -31.18 11.61
CA ILE A 322 -20.31 -31.31 12.40
C ILE A 322 -19.32 -30.17 12.08
N LEU A 323 -19.37 -29.58 10.88
CA LEU A 323 -18.49 -28.49 10.46
C LEU A 323 -18.99 -27.11 10.92
N ASP A 324 -20.31 -26.90 10.96
CA ASP A 324 -20.93 -25.65 11.43
C ASP A 324 -20.49 -25.28 12.86
N SER A 325 -20.37 -26.27 13.75
CA SER A 325 -20.05 -26.02 15.16
C SER A 325 -18.59 -25.66 15.43
N LEU A 326 -17.68 -25.85 14.47
CA LEU A 326 -16.27 -25.44 14.58
C LEU A 326 -16.02 -24.05 13.99
N LEU A 327 -16.85 -23.61 13.04
CA LEU A 327 -16.74 -22.29 12.41
C LEU A 327 -17.46 -21.19 13.20
N TYR A 328 -18.38 -21.56 14.10
CA TYR A 328 -19.20 -20.61 14.86
C TYR A 328 -18.51 -19.97 16.08
N GLU A 329 -17.35 -20.48 16.51
CA GLU A 329 -16.54 -19.83 17.55
C GLU A 329 -15.69 -18.68 16.97
N ASP A 330 -14.99 -18.91 15.84
CA ASP A 330 -14.18 -17.89 15.16
C ASP A 330 -15.00 -16.68 14.67
N GLU A 331 -16.21 -16.91 14.14
CA GLU A 331 -17.04 -15.84 13.55
C GLU A 331 -17.44 -14.74 14.57
N LYS A 332 -17.43 -15.05 15.88
CA LYS A 332 -17.73 -14.05 16.92
C LYS A 332 -16.60 -13.03 17.11
N ASP A 333 -15.35 -13.46 16.98
CA ASP A 333 -14.19 -12.58 17.19
C ASP A 333 -14.06 -11.59 16.03
N PHE A 334 -14.38 -11.99 14.79
CA PHE A 334 -14.37 -11.09 13.63
C PHE A 334 -15.48 -10.02 13.66
N GLN A 335 -16.60 -10.28 14.34
CA GLN A 335 -17.68 -9.30 14.52
C GLN A 335 -17.35 -8.18 15.52
N GLU A 336 -16.29 -8.31 16.33
CA GLU A 336 -15.79 -7.21 17.16
C GLU A 336 -14.96 -6.21 16.34
N TYR A 337 -14.16 -6.69 15.38
CA TYR A 337 -13.35 -5.84 14.51
C TYR A 337 -14.19 -5.00 13.53
N LEU A 338 -15.32 -5.52 13.03
CA LEU A 338 -16.23 -4.81 12.12
C LEU A 338 -16.98 -3.62 12.77
N LYS A 339 -16.99 -3.50 14.10
CA LYS A 339 -17.63 -2.38 14.82
C LYS A 339 -16.73 -1.16 15.00
N LEU A 340 -15.47 -1.25 14.61
CA LEU A 340 -14.53 -0.12 14.68
C LEU A 340 -14.68 0.73 13.42
N GLY A 341 -15.27 1.92 13.57
CA GLY A 341 -15.37 2.92 12.51
C GLY A 341 -13.99 3.41 12.04
N PRO A 342 -13.92 4.17 10.92
CA PRO A 342 -12.66 4.61 10.33
C PRO A 342 -11.78 5.34 11.36
N LEU A 343 -10.58 4.79 11.56
CA LEU A 343 -9.70 5.15 12.66
C LEU A 343 -9.08 6.55 12.44
N GLU A 344 -9.61 7.57 13.14
CA GLU A 344 -8.96 8.88 13.20
C GLU A 344 -7.52 8.72 13.73
N THR A 345 -6.57 9.39 13.08
CA THR A 345 -5.13 9.30 13.34
C THR A 345 -4.72 9.99 14.64
N LYS A 346 -5.12 9.40 15.77
CA LYS A 346 -4.75 9.86 17.11
C LYS A 346 -3.29 9.50 17.39
N LEU A 347 -2.44 10.52 17.46
CA LEU A 347 -1.02 10.37 17.80
C LEU A 347 -0.85 9.66 19.15
N MET A 348 -0.36 8.43 19.10
CA MET A 348 -0.08 7.59 20.27
C MET A 348 1.16 8.12 21.01
N CYS A 349 0.98 8.62 22.23
CA CYS A 349 2.09 8.99 23.11
C CYS A 349 2.36 7.85 24.11
N VAL A 350 3.54 7.22 24.02
CA VAL A 350 3.94 6.12 24.92
C VAL A 350 4.67 6.70 26.13
N VAL A 351 4.05 6.59 27.31
CA VAL A 351 4.69 6.90 28.59
C VAL A 351 5.11 5.59 29.26
N GLY A 352 6.40 5.28 29.21
CA GLY A 352 6.96 4.10 29.87
C GLY A 352 7.00 4.25 31.39
N ARG A 353 6.46 3.28 32.13
CA ARG A 353 6.65 3.14 33.57
C ARG A 353 7.70 2.05 33.83
N ALA A 354 8.77 2.38 34.55
CA ALA A 354 9.76 1.39 34.96
C ALA A 354 9.15 0.40 35.98
N MET A 355 9.35 -0.89 35.73
CA MET A 355 8.98 -1.98 36.65
C MET A 355 10.22 -2.48 37.38
N PRO A 356 10.14 -2.82 38.68
CA PRO A 356 11.28 -3.38 39.41
C PRO A 356 11.60 -4.79 38.90
N ILE A 357 12.87 -5.01 38.57
CA ILE A 357 13.38 -6.31 38.13
C ILE A 357 13.34 -7.28 39.32
N HIS A 358 12.71 -8.44 39.14
CA HIS A 358 12.72 -9.50 40.14
C HIS A 358 14.14 -10.09 40.22
N LYS A 359 14.70 -10.21 41.43
CA LYS A 359 15.96 -10.95 41.60
C LYS A 359 15.68 -12.44 41.43
N GLU A 360 16.49 -13.10 40.60
CA GLU A 360 16.44 -14.56 40.46
C GLU A 360 16.77 -15.23 41.81
N PRO A 361 16.13 -16.37 42.12
CA PRO A 361 16.42 -17.10 43.35
C PRO A 361 17.84 -17.69 43.30
N GLU A 362 18.50 -17.66 44.44
CA GLU A 362 19.87 -18.11 44.67
C GLU A 362 20.03 -19.61 44.35
N GLU A 363 20.85 -19.95 43.35
CA GLU A 363 21.13 -21.34 42.97
C GLU A 363 21.90 -22.08 44.08
N MET A 364 21.36 -23.22 44.55
CA MET A 364 22.10 -24.09 45.46
C MET A 364 23.14 -24.94 44.70
N PRO A 365 24.34 -25.17 45.26
CA PRO A 365 25.43 -25.85 44.56
C PRO A 365 25.20 -27.36 44.44
N GLY A 366 24.94 -27.82 43.21
CA GLY A 366 24.98 -29.25 42.85
C GLY A 366 26.39 -29.82 42.97
N ARG A 367 26.55 -30.88 43.75
CA ARG A 367 27.86 -31.46 44.13
C ARG A 367 28.24 -32.65 43.25
N SER A 368 29.28 -32.52 42.43
CA SER A 368 30.00 -33.67 41.83
C SER A 368 31.47 -33.34 41.56
N HIS A 369 32.36 -34.32 41.78
CA HIS A 369 33.82 -34.23 41.63
C HIS A 369 34.25 -33.83 40.21
N VAL A 370 35.14 -32.84 40.03
CA VAL A 370 36.62 -32.94 40.03
C VAL A 370 37.18 -33.87 38.94
N GLU A 371 37.72 -33.27 37.88
CA GLU A 371 39.11 -33.49 37.45
C GLU A 371 39.64 -32.23 36.73
N ASP A 372 40.95 -31.97 36.85
CA ASP A 372 41.57 -30.68 36.51
C ASP A 372 41.75 -30.44 35.00
N GLY A 373 41.44 -29.21 34.57
CA GLY A 373 41.62 -28.76 33.18
C GLY A 373 41.65 -27.24 33.08
N ILE A 374 42.83 -26.65 33.28
CA ILE A 374 43.05 -25.21 33.19
C ILE A 374 42.66 -24.68 31.81
N ILE A 375 41.67 -23.78 31.74
CA ILE A 375 41.61 -22.64 30.80
C ILE A 375 40.61 -21.61 31.36
N GLY A 376 41.01 -20.34 31.35
CA GLY A 376 40.20 -19.24 31.91
C GLY A 376 38.95 -18.95 31.08
N LYS A 377 37.92 -18.41 31.76
CA LYS A 377 36.68 -17.92 31.15
C LYS A 377 36.99 -16.89 30.05
N SER A 378 36.88 -17.29 28.78
CA SER A 378 36.90 -16.34 27.65
C SER A 378 35.51 -15.74 27.46
N ASP A 379 35.41 -14.44 27.65
CA ASP A 379 34.22 -13.66 27.37
C ASP A 379 33.78 -13.83 25.91
N GLY A 380 32.48 -13.98 25.65
CA GLY A 380 31.90 -14.51 24.40
C GLY A 380 31.94 -13.56 23.19
N HIS A 381 32.91 -12.66 23.13
CA HIS A 381 32.94 -11.53 22.21
C HIS A 381 33.94 -11.76 21.07
N ILE A 382 33.44 -12.17 19.90
CA ILE A 382 34.26 -12.38 18.70
C ILE A 382 34.89 -11.04 18.26
N THR A 383 36.18 -10.88 18.50
CA THR A 383 36.91 -9.65 18.13
C THR A 383 37.40 -9.71 16.69
N ALA A 384 37.48 -8.57 16.02
CA ALA A 384 37.89 -8.46 14.61
C ALA A 384 39.29 -9.07 14.31
N GLN A 385 40.17 -9.17 15.31
CA GLN A 385 41.46 -9.85 15.17
C GLN A 385 41.32 -11.38 14.96
N MET A 386 40.33 -12.02 15.59
CA MET A 386 40.06 -13.46 15.42
C MET A 386 39.60 -13.76 13.99
N ILE A 387 38.70 -12.93 13.45
CA ILE A 387 38.23 -13.02 12.06
C ILE A 387 39.41 -12.82 11.08
N LYS A 388 40.32 -11.89 11.39
CA LYS A 388 41.51 -11.63 10.58
C LYS A 388 42.52 -12.77 10.61
N ALA A 389 42.63 -13.53 11.71
CA ALA A 389 43.46 -14.72 11.79
C ALA A 389 42.98 -15.82 10.83
N LEU A 390 41.67 -16.12 10.84
CA LEU A 390 41.05 -17.12 9.96
C LEU A 390 41.22 -16.78 8.46
N SER A 391 41.30 -15.49 8.11
CA SER A 391 41.51 -15.05 6.72
C SER A 391 42.94 -15.26 6.18
N LYS A 392 43.93 -15.56 7.03
CA LYS A 392 45.34 -15.76 6.61
C LYS A 392 45.71 -17.21 6.32
N GLU A 393 44.90 -18.17 6.74
CA GLU A 393 45.20 -19.60 6.61
C GLU A 393 44.84 -20.19 5.23
N LYS A 394 44.24 -19.39 4.33
CA LYS A 394 43.88 -19.78 2.96
C LYS A 394 44.85 -19.31 1.87
N VAL A 395 46.11 -19.02 2.22
CA VAL A 395 47.20 -18.80 1.27
C VAL A 395 48.40 -19.65 1.67
N GLY A 396 48.31 -20.93 1.29
CA GLY A 396 49.34 -21.97 1.39
C GLY A 396 49.14 -22.98 0.28
#